data_AF-A0A2M9MAU1-F1
#
_entry.id   AF-A0A2M9MAU1-F1
#
_cell.length_a   1.000
_cell.length_b   1.000
_cell.length_c   1.000
_cell.angle_alpha   90.00
_cell.angle_beta   90.00
_cell.angle_gamma   90.00
#
_symmetry.space_group_name_H-M   'P 1'
#
loop_
_entity.id
_entity.type
_entity.pdbx_description
1 polymer ?
#
loop_
_entity_poly.entity_id
_entity_poly.type
_entity_poly.pdbx_seq_one_letter_code
_entity_poly.pdbx_strand_id
1 'polypeptide(L)'
;MTDAQDTPTTPETSPPDAVHAEPPEPAPGNDESALPEWARGELTRARDEAARRRVQLRELKNQLAGMADPEEAQAAIQLAHDRLAETEQQLTRERLGRKYGLPDALIPRIEGEDEEAMERDAKALADLAPTAAGRPPRPDPLQGGGEPAPLSPADRFAQIIQTRLR
;
A
#
# COMPACT_ATOMS: atom_id res chain seq x y z
N MET A 1 83.23 -20.03 2.82
CA MET A 1 83.01 -18.73 2.17
C MET A 1 82.69 -19.04 0.71
N THR A 2 81.40 -19.12 0.33
CA THR A 2 80.53 -17.99 -0.09
C THR A 2 81.11 -17.30 -1.33
N ASP A 3 80.43 -17.04 -2.44
CA ASP A 3 79.02 -17.15 -2.86
C ASP A 3 79.02 -17.00 -4.41
N ALA A 4 78.22 -17.77 -5.14
CA ALA A 4 77.06 -17.31 -5.92
C ALA A 4 77.33 -16.52 -7.22
N GLN A 5 76.91 -17.09 -8.36
CA GLN A 5 75.71 -16.63 -9.09
C GLN A 5 75.36 -17.61 -10.23
N ASP A 6 74.37 -18.46 -9.97
CA ASP A 6 73.56 -19.16 -10.97
C ASP A 6 72.20 -18.46 -11.04
N THR A 7 71.72 -18.16 -12.25
CA THR A 7 70.30 -17.96 -12.56
C THR A 7 69.54 -19.28 -12.35
N PRO A 8 68.29 -19.28 -11.86
CA PRO A 8 67.22 -19.83 -12.72
C PRO A 8 65.84 -19.16 -12.49
N THR A 9 65.08 -18.93 -13.58
CA THR A 9 63.97 -19.77 -14.07
C THR A 9 62.68 -19.66 -13.23
N THR A 10 61.69 -19.04 -13.87
CA THR A 10 60.25 -19.12 -13.58
C THR A 10 59.77 -20.54 -13.28
N PRO A 11 59.06 -20.79 -12.18
CA PRO A 11 58.27 -22.00 -12.05
C PRO A 11 56.86 -21.77 -12.63
N GLU A 12 56.64 -22.41 -13.77
CA GLU A 12 55.36 -22.86 -14.28
C GLU A 12 54.56 -23.52 -13.14
N THR A 13 53.46 -22.91 -12.71
CA THR A 13 52.53 -23.50 -11.74
C THR A 13 51.44 -24.21 -12.52
N SER A 14 51.50 -25.53 -12.51
CA SER A 14 50.46 -26.44 -13.00
C SER A 14 49.08 -26.15 -12.37
N PRO A 15 47.97 -26.37 -13.09
CA PRO A 15 46.63 -26.26 -12.53
C PRO A 15 46.36 -27.38 -11.52
N PRO A 16 45.82 -27.10 -10.32
CA PRO A 16 45.43 -28.15 -9.42
C PRO A 16 44.15 -28.83 -9.90
N ASP A 17 44.19 -30.15 -9.75
CA ASP A 17 43.14 -31.16 -9.92
C ASP A 17 41.69 -30.69 -9.87
N ALA A 18 40.94 -31.24 -10.83
CA ALA A 18 39.49 -31.36 -10.78
C ALA A 18 39.06 -32.19 -9.56
N VAL A 19 38.87 -31.51 -8.43
CA VAL A 19 38.09 -32.06 -7.33
C VAL A 19 36.63 -32.07 -7.78
N HIS A 20 36.07 -33.28 -7.87
CA HIS A 20 34.62 -33.50 -7.93
C HIS A 20 33.96 -32.66 -6.83
N ALA A 21 33.30 -31.57 -7.22
CA ALA A 21 32.39 -30.85 -6.34
C ALA A 21 31.13 -31.71 -6.19
N GLU A 22 31.12 -32.53 -5.14
CA GLU A 22 29.93 -33.17 -4.61
C GLU A 22 28.85 -32.09 -4.35
N PRO A 23 27.58 -32.30 -4.71
CA PRO A 23 26.52 -31.34 -4.43
C PRO A 23 26.48 -31.01 -2.93
N PRO A 24 26.31 -29.75 -2.51
CA PRO A 24 26.25 -29.42 -1.09
C PRO A 24 25.13 -30.22 -0.42
N GLU A 25 25.46 -30.91 0.68
CA GLU A 25 24.49 -31.61 1.51
C GLU A 25 23.33 -30.64 1.90
N PRO A 26 22.07 -31.08 1.83
CA PRO A 26 20.95 -30.25 2.21
C PRO A 26 21.06 -29.88 3.69
N ALA A 27 20.99 -28.59 4.00
CA ALA A 27 21.06 -28.09 5.37
C ALA A 27 20.04 -28.81 6.28
N PRO A 28 20.43 -29.22 7.51
CA PRO A 28 19.53 -29.89 8.45
C PRO A 28 18.41 -28.92 8.84
N GLY A 29 17.17 -29.23 8.43
CA GLY A 29 15.99 -28.39 8.67
C GLY A 29 15.03 -28.23 7.49
N ASN A 30 15.37 -28.76 6.30
CA ASN A 30 14.51 -28.72 5.11
C ASN A 30 13.59 -29.94 4.94
N ASP A 31 13.28 -30.67 6.01
CA ASP A 31 12.34 -31.79 5.95
C ASP A 31 10.91 -31.26 5.83
N GLU A 32 10.47 -31.07 4.58
CA GLU A 32 9.10 -30.64 4.24
C GLU A 32 8.03 -31.60 4.77
N SER A 33 8.40 -32.86 4.99
CA SER A 33 7.56 -33.89 5.60
C SER A 33 7.25 -33.62 7.07
N ALA A 34 8.11 -32.88 7.78
CA ALA A 34 7.91 -32.47 9.18
C ALA A 34 7.01 -31.23 9.32
N LEU A 35 6.67 -30.55 8.23
CA LEU A 35 5.80 -29.37 8.26
C LEU A 35 4.33 -29.75 8.49
N PRO A 36 3.52 -28.88 9.11
CA PRO A 36 2.06 -29.04 9.13
C PRO A 36 1.44 -29.07 7.73
N GLU A 37 0.29 -29.72 7.56
CA GLU A 37 -0.39 -29.87 6.26
C GLU A 37 -0.71 -28.52 5.59
N TRP A 38 -1.14 -27.52 6.36
CA TRP A 38 -1.39 -26.18 5.83
C TRP A 38 -0.12 -25.52 5.28
N ALA A 39 1.03 -25.76 5.91
CA ALA A 39 2.31 -25.19 5.52
C ALA A 39 2.86 -25.86 4.26
N ARG A 40 2.69 -27.18 4.15
CA ARG A 40 2.97 -27.92 2.91
C ARG A 40 2.10 -27.42 1.76
N GLY A 41 0.80 -27.27 1.99
CA GLY A 41 -0.15 -26.76 0.99
C GLY A 41 0.22 -25.35 0.52
N GLU A 42 0.58 -24.46 1.44
CA GLU A 42 1.02 -23.11 1.09
C GLU A 42 2.35 -23.09 0.33
N LEU A 43 3.30 -23.96 0.72
CA LEU A 43 4.56 -24.13 0.01
C LEU A 43 4.35 -24.63 -1.42
N THR A 44 3.45 -25.59 -1.64
CA THR A 44 3.06 -26.05 -2.98
C THR A 44 2.43 -24.93 -3.79
N ARG A 45 1.49 -24.16 -3.21
CA ARG A 45 0.88 -23.00 -3.90
C ARG A 45 1.92 -21.96 -4.29
N ALA A 46 2.80 -21.58 -3.37
CA ALA A 46 3.88 -20.63 -3.64
C ALA A 46 4.80 -21.13 -4.77
N ARG A 47 5.08 -22.44 -4.82
CA ARG A 47 5.86 -23.06 -5.90
C ARG A 47 5.14 -23.02 -7.24
N ASP A 48 3.85 -23.33 -7.25
CA ASP A 48 3.01 -23.27 -8.45
C ASP A 48 2.93 -21.84 -8.99
N GLU A 49 2.74 -20.85 -8.10
CA GLU A 49 2.77 -19.44 -8.46
C GLU A 49 4.13 -19.03 -9.02
N ALA A 50 5.22 -19.42 -8.35
CA ALA A 50 6.57 -19.15 -8.84
C ALA A 50 6.82 -19.80 -10.20
N ALA A 51 6.34 -21.03 -10.43
CA ALA A 51 6.43 -21.71 -11.71
C ALA A 51 5.68 -20.95 -12.81
N ARG A 52 4.43 -20.54 -12.54
CA ARG A 52 3.63 -19.71 -13.46
C ARG A 52 4.32 -18.38 -13.77
N ARG A 53 4.85 -17.70 -12.76
CA ARG A 53 5.58 -16.43 -12.93
C ARG A 53 6.83 -16.61 -13.77
N ARG A 54 7.58 -17.70 -13.61
CA ARG A 54 8.75 -18.00 -14.46
C ARG A 54 8.35 -18.19 -15.93
N VAL A 55 7.24 -18.88 -16.19
CA VAL A 55 6.71 -19.05 -17.56
C VAL A 55 6.29 -17.70 -18.14
N GLN A 56 5.53 -16.91 -17.38
CA GLN A 56 5.09 -15.57 -17.80
C GLN A 56 6.29 -14.65 -18.08
N LEU A 57 7.32 -14.65 -17.24
CA LEU A 57 8.53 -13.87 -17.47
C LEU A 57 9.26 -14.29 -18.75
N ARG A 58 9.32 -15.59 -19.06
CA ARG A 58 9.91 -16.08 -20.31
C ARG A 58 9.08 -15.65 -21.51
N GLU A 59 7.76 -15.75 -21.42
CA GLU A 59 6.84 -15.32 -22.47
C GLU A 59 6.96 -13.82 -22.75
N LEU A 60 6.92 -12.98 -21.71
CA LEU A 60 7.11 -11.53 -21.85
C LEU A 60 8.50 -11.18 -22.42
N LYS A 61 9.55 -11.88 -22.00
CA LYS A 61 10.90 -11.70 -22.59
C LYS A 61 10.93 -12.08 -24.07
N ASN A 62 10.27 -13.17 -24.46
CA ASN A 62 10.18 -13.58 -25.86
C ASN A 62 9.37 -12.58 -26.68
N GLN A 63 8.27 -12.05 -26.13
CA GLN A 63 7.48 -11.00 -26.78
C GLN A 63 8.30 -9.73 -26.98
N LEU A 64 9.06 -9.31 -25.96
CA LEU A 64 9.95 -8.15 -26.03
C LEU A 64 11.07 -8.35 -27.05
N ALA A 65 11.67 -9.55 -27.11
CA ALA A 65 12.70 -9.89 -28.09
C ALA A 65 12.14 -10.06 -29.51
N GLY A 66 10.86 -10.40 -29.63
CA GLY A 66 10.14 -10.52 -30.90
C GLY A 66 9.60 -9.19 -31.44
N MET A 67 9.56 -8.13 -30.62
CA MET A 67 9.33 -6.76 -31.11
C MET A 67 10.56 -6.34 -31.91
N ALA A 68 10.36 -6.04 -33.19
CA ALA A 68 11.43 -5.70 -34.12
C ALA A 68 12.08 -4.34 -33.82
N ASP A 69 11.41 -3.49 -33.05
CA ASP A 69 11.85 -2.15 -32.71
C ASP A 69 12.09 -2.00 -31.18
N PRO A 70 13.33 -1.79 -30.74
CA PRO A 70 13.64 -1.56 -29.34
C PRO A 70 13.04 -0.25 -28.78
N GLU A 71 12.74 0.75 -29.63
CA GLU A 71 12.11 2.00 -29.18
C GLU A 71 10.63 1.80 -28.85
N GLU A 72 9.89 1.04 -29.67
CA GLU A 72 8.49 0.67 -29.38
C GLU A 72 8.37 -0.16 -28.10
N ALA A 73 9.31 -1.08 -27.88
CA ALA A 73 9.41 -1.87 -26.66
C ALA A 73 9.62 -1.01 -25.41
N GLN A 74 10.53 -0.03 -25.48
CA GLN A 74 10.76 0.92 -24.38
C GLN A 74 9.53 1.80 -24.13
N ALA A 75 8.87 2.27 -25.20
CA ALA A 75 7.65 3.07 -25.09
C ALA A 75 6.50 2.26 -24.45
N ALA A 76 6.34 0.98 -24.79
CA ALA A 76 5.35 0.10 -24.18
C ALA A 76 5.62 -0.15 -22.69
N ILE A 77 6.90 -0.33 -22.32
CA ILE A 77 7.31 -0.46 -20.90
C ILE A 77 7.02 0.83 -20.13
N GLN A 78 7.38 1.98 -20.70
CA GLN A 78 7.12 3.28 -20.06
C GLN A 78 5.62 3.50 -19.87
N LEU A 79 4.80 3.24 -20.90
CA LEU A 79 3.34 3.33 -20.81
C LEU A 79 2.76 2.39 -19.74
N ALA A 80 3.31 1.19 -19.59
CA ALA A 80 2.89 0.26 -18.55
C ALA A 80 3.27 0.77 -17.15
N HIS A 81 4.46 1.36 -16.99
CA HIS A 81 4.87 2.01 -15.74
C HIS A 81 4.01 3.21 -15.40
N ASP A 82 3.69 4.06 -16.37
CA ASP A 82 2.86 5.25 -16.16
C ASP A 82 1.44 4.85 -15.72
N ARG A 83 0.85 3.82 -16.36
CA ARG A 83 -0.45 3.26 -15.97
C ARG A 83 -0.43 2.61 -14.59
N LEU A 84 0.67 1.93 -14.25
CA LEU A 84 0.84 1.34 -12.92
C LEU A 84 0.87 2.44 -11.86
N ALA A 85 1.69 3.48 -12.06
CA ALA A 85 1.80 4.61 -11.16
C ALA A 85 0.46 5.33 -10.99
N GLU A 86 -0.27 5.56 -12.08
CA GLU A 86 -1.62 6.14 -12.03
C GLU A 86 -2.59 5.27 -11.22
N THR A 87 -2.60 3.95 -11.45
CA THR A 87 -3.47 3.02 -10.74
C THR A 87 -3.12 2.94 -9.25
N GLU A 88 -1.83 2.95 -8.91
CA GLU A 88 -1.35 2.99 -7.53
C GLU A 88 -1.80 4.27 -6.82
N GLN A 89 -1.68 5.43 -7.47
CA GLN A 89 -2.18 6.69 -6.94
C GLN A 89 -3.69 6.66 -6.71
N GLN A 90 -4.48 6.19 -7.69
CA GLN A 90 -5.93 6.04 -7.53
C GLN A 90 -6.28 5.13 -6.35
N LEU A 91 -5.57 4.02 -6.21
CA LEU A 91 -5.80 3.06 -5.12
C LEU A 91 -5.42 3.64 -3.75
N THR A 92 -4.39 4.47 -3.69
CA THR A 92 -4.03 5.24 -2.48
C THR A 92 -5.12 6.25 -2.13
N ARG A 93 -5.64 7.00 -3.10
CA ARG A 93 -6.77 7.92 -2.89
C ARG A 93 -8.00 7.20 -2.36
N GLU A 94 -8.36 6.06 -2.94
CA GLU A 94 -9.48 5.22 -2.49
C GLU A 94 -9.28 4.72 -1.06
N ARG A 95 -8.07 4.26 -0.71
CA ARG A 95 -7.74 3.84 0.66
C ARG A 95 -7.90 4.98 1.66
N LEU A 96 -7.39 6.17 1.33
CA LEU A 96 -7.49 7.36 2.16
C LEU A 96 -8.95 7.84 2.27
N GLY A 97 -9.68 7.85 1.17
CA GLY A 97 -11.11 8.16 1.12
C GLY A 97 -11.91 7.33 2.12
N ARG A 98 -11.69 6.00 2.12
CA ARG A 98 -12.31 5.08 3.08
C ARG A 98 -11.83 5.28 4.50
N LYS A 99 -10.51 5.53 4.70
CA LYS A 99 -9.90 5.75 6.02
C LYS A 99 -10.50 6.97 6.74
N TYR A 100 -10.77 8.04 6.00
CA TYR A 100 -11.30 9.30 6.53
C TYR A 100 -12.81 9.49 6.32
N GLY A 101 -13.50 8.51 5.71
CA GLY A 101 -14.95 8.55 5.50
C GLY A 101 -15.39 9.64 4.52
N LEU A 102 -14.58 9.94 3.50
CA LEU A 102 -14.94 10.91 2.48
C LEU A 102 -16.05 10.36 1.58
N PRO A 103 -17.00 11.20 1.14
CA PRO A 103 -17.89 10.86 0.03
C PRO A 103 -17.12 10.54 -1.24
N ASP A 104 -17.60 9.58 -2.03
CA ASP A 104 -16.99 9.15 -3.31
C ASP A 104 -16.72 10.32 -4.27
N ALA A 105 -17.54 11.37 -4.23
CA ALA A 105 -17.35 12.57 -5.05
C ALA A 105 -16.08 13.38 -4.69
N LEU A 106 -15.55 13.22 -3.48
CA LEU A 106 -14.35 13.91 -3.00
C LEU A 106 -13.08 13.07 -3.12
N ILE A 107 -13.18 11.74 -3.22
CA ILE A 107 -12.03 10.84 -3.34
C ILE A 107 -11.12 11.18 -4.54
N PRO A 108 -11.66 11.45 -5.76
CA PRO A 108 -10.84 11.83 -6.91
C PRO A 108 -10.12 13.17 -6.72
N ARG A 109 -10.56 14.01 -5.78
CA ARG A 109 -10.04 15.36 -5.52
C ARG A 109 -8.88 15.38 -4.53
N ILE A 110 -8.50 14.24 -3.96
CA ILE A 110 -7.35 14.16 -3.07
C ILE A 110 -6.08 14.49 -3.87
N GLU A 111 -5.36 15.53 -3.46
CA GLU A 111 -4.14 16.02 -4.09
C GLU A 111 -2.88 15.65 -3.28
N GLY A 112 -1.76 15.45 -3.97
CA GLY A 112 -0.46 15.15 -3.35
C GLY A 112 0.42 14.29 -4.25
N GLU A 113 1.73 14.51 -4.18
CA GLU A 113 2.75 13.70 -4.89
C GLU A 113 3.10 12.43 -4.09
N ASP A 114 3.13 12.54 -2.77
CA ASP A 114 3.44 11.46 -1.83
C ASP A 114 2.21 11.06 -1.01
N GLU A 115 2.22 9.84 -0.46
CA GLU A 115 1.15 9.31 0.40
C GLU A 115 0.89 10.23 1.60
N GLU A 116 1.92 10.79 2.22
CA GLU A 116 1.74 11.72 3.35
C GLU A 116 1.06 13.04 2.93
N ALA A 117 1.34 13.53 1.72
CA ALA A 117 0.72 14.75 1.21
C ALA A 117 -0.77 14.48 0.92
N MET A 118 -1.07 13.35 0.27
CA MET A 118 -2.45 12.89 0.05
C MET A 118 -3.20 12.66 1.36
N GLU A 119 -2.53 12.16 2.40
CA GLU A 119 -3.15 11.95 3.71
C GLU A 119 -3.52 13.26 4.40
N ARG A 120 -2.65 14.27 4.34
CA ARG A 120 -2.93 15.61 4.87
C ARG A 120 -4.12 16.26 4.15
N ASP A 121 -4.17 16.13 2.82
CA ASP A 121 -5.26 16.66 2.01
C ASP A 121 -6.58 15.93 2.26
N ALA A 122 -6.56 14.58 2.27
CA ALA A 122 -7.73 13.77 2.61
C ALA A 122 -8.31 14.13 3.98
N LYS A 123 -7.45 14.39 4.97
CA LYS A 123 -7.87 14.86 6.30
C LYS A 123 -8.52 16.25 6.23
N ALA A 124 -7.92 17.19 5.50
CA ALA A 124 -8.48 18.53 5.33
C ALA A 124 -9.84 18.49 4.61
N LEU A 125 -9.98 17.64 3.59
CA LEU A 125 -11.24 17.40 2.90
C LEU A 125 -12.29 16.77 3.81
N ALA A 126 -11.91 15.84 4.67
CA ALA A 126 -12.83 15.23 5.64
C ALA A 126 -13.34 16.25 6.67
N ASP A 127 -12.49 17.18 7.13
CA ASP A 127 -12.89 18.26 8.05
C ASP A 127 -13.91 19.23 7.41
N LEU A 128 -13.83 19.42 6.10
CA LEU A 128 -14.75 20.27 5.32
C LEU A 128 -15.99 19.53 4.82
N ALA A 129 -15.91 18.21 4.68
CA ALA A 129 -17.00 17.41 4.14
C ALA A 129 -18.17 17.39 5.13
N PRO A 130 -19.41 17.63 4.66
CA PRO A 130 -20.56 17.34 5.48
C PRO A 130 -20.53 15.85 5.82
N THR A 131 -20.45 15.51 7.11
CA THR A 131 -20.47 14.13 7.57
C THR A 131 -21.65 13.41 6.90
N ALA A 132 -21.37 12.35 6.14
CA ALA A 132 -22.37 11.57 5.43
C ALA A 132 -23.45 10.99 6.38
N ALA A 133 -23.13 10.89 7.68
CA ALA A 133 -24.12 10.86 8.74
C ALA A 133 -24.81 12.22 8.81
N GLY A 134 -25.86 12.38 7.99
CA GLY A 134 -26.64 13.60 7.85
C GLY A 134 -26.88 14.24 9.20
N ARG A 135 -26.31 15.44 9.38
CA ARG A 135 -26.70 16.31 10.50
C ARG A 135 -28.22 16.42 10.41
N PRO A 136 -28.98 16.05 11.46
CA PRO A 136 -30.42 16.24 11.42
C PRO A 136 -30.68 17.70 11.05
N PRO A 137 -31.62 17.98 10.13
CA PRO A 137 -31.94 19.35 9.77
C PRO A 137 -32.17 20.12 11.07
N ARG A 138 -31.54 21.29 11.20
CA ARG A 138 -31.80 22.14 12.37
C ARG A 138 -33.32 22.34 12.43
N PRO A 139 -33.98 22.03 13.57
CA PRO A 139 -35.41 22.23 13.70
C PRO A 139 -35.75 23.66 13.30
N ASP A 140 -36.75 23.82 12.45
CA ASP A 140 -37.24 25.14 12.07
C ASP A 140 -37.72 25.86 13.34
N PRO A 141 -37.16 27.03 13.69
CA PRO A 141 -37.60 27.79 14.86
C PRO A 141 -39.10 28.12 14.84
N LEU A 142 -39.72 28.14 13.66
CA LEU A 142 -41.15 28.42 13.48
C LEU A 142 -42.05 27.19 13.66
N GLN A 143 -41.49 25.98 13.73
CA GLN A 143 -42.24 24.73 13.92
C GLN A 143 -42.46 24.35 15.40
N GLY A 144 -42.19 25.27 16.34
CA GLY A 144 -42.53 25.11 17.76
C GLY A 144 -41.70 24.06 18.51
N GLY A 145 -40.67 23.47 17.88
CA GLY A 145 -39.74 22.52 18.50
C GLY A 145 -38.43 23.13 19.02
N GLY A 146 -38.32 24.48 19.00
CA GLY A 146 -37.19 25.20 19.57
C GLY A 146 -37.21 25.22 21.10
N GLU A 147 -36.15 25.76 21.71
CA GLU A 147 -36.11 25.95 23.17
C GLU A 147 -37.38 26.65 23.69
N PRO A 148 -37.87 26.27 24.88
CA PRO A 148 -39.09 26.85 25.43
C PRO A 148 -39.00 28.37 25.43
N ALA A 149 -40.03 29.03 24.91
CA ALA A 149 -40.10 30.47 24.90
C ALA A 149 -39.88 31.02 26.31
N PRO A 150 -39.11 32.10 26.48
CA PRO A 150 -38.92 32.71 27.79
C PRO A 150 -40.27 33.04 28.41
N LEU A 151 -40.39 32.83 29.74
CA LEU A 151 -41.62 33.07 30.49
C LEU A 151 -42.25 34.41 30.10
N SER A 152 -43.53 34.38 29.78
CA SER A 152 -44.29 35.58 29.45
C SER A 152 -44.30 36.56 30.64
N PRO A 153 -44.53 37.86 30.42
CA PRO A 153 -44.67 38.82 31.52
C PRO A 153 -45.73 38.41 32.56
N ALA A 154 -46.82 37.77 32.12
CA ALA A 154 -47.87 37.26 32.99
C ALA A 154 -47.39 36.08 33.86
N ASP A 155 -46.62 35.15 33.28
CA ASP A 155 -46.09 33.99 34.02
C ASP A 155 -45.03 34.41 35.05
N ARG A 156 -44.21 35.40 34.71
CA ARG A 156 -43.25 36.00 35.65
C ARG A 156 -43.97 36.66 36.82
N PHE A 157 -45.05 37.39 36.53
CA PHE A 157 -45.87 38.01 37.58
C PHE A 157 -46.53 36.97 38.47
N ALA A 158 -47.09 35.90 37.90
CA ALA A 158 -47.68 34.80 38.65
C ALA A 158 -46.65 34.12 39.58
N GLN A 159 -45.41 33.88 39.12
CA GLN A 159 -44.34 33.35 39.97
C GLN A 159 -43.99 34.28 41.13
N ILE A 160 -43.95 35.59 40.90
CA ILE A 160 -43.66 36.57 41.95
C ILE A 160 -44.75 36.53 43.02
N ILE A 161 -46.02 36.44 42.61
CA ILE A 161 -47.15 36.32 43.55
C ILE A 161 -47.07 34.99 44.31
N GLN A 162 -46.90 33.88 43.61
CA GLN A 162 -46.86 32.55 44.22
C GLN A 162 -45.69 32.36 45.20
N THR A 163 -44.56 33.04 44.98
CA THR A 163 -43.41 33.01 45.90
C THR A 163 -43.58 33.94 47.11
N ARG A 164 -44.45 34.95 47.03
CA ARG A 164 -44.70 35.93 48.10
C ARG A 164 -45.88 35.58 49.01
N LEU A 165 -46.74 34.65 48.57
CA LEU A 165 -47.94 34.20 49.29
C LEU A 165 -47.77 32.82 49.95
N ARG A 166 -46.53 32.31 50.02
CA ARG A 166 -46.19 31.06 50.72
C ARG A 166 -45.44 31.34 52.01
#